data_AF-A0A2V8FA08-F1
#
_entry.id   AF-A0A2V8FA08-F1
#
_cell.length_a   1.000
_cell.length_b   1.000
_cell.length_c   1.000
_cell.angle_alpha   90.00
_cell.angle_beta   90.00
_cell.angle_gamma   90.00
#
_symmetry.space_group_name_H-M   'P 1'
#
loop_
_entity.id
_entity.type
_entity.pdbx_description
1 polymer ?
#
loop_
_entity_poly.entity_id
_entity_poly.type
_entity_poly.pdbx_seq_one_letter_code
_entity_poly.pdbx_strand_id
1 'polypeptide(L)' 'FVLHDIEGLDHKEVGKLLGIAEGTSKSQVFKARAKLRAMLR' A
#
# COMPACT_ATOMS: atom_id res chain seq x y z
N PHE A 1 -2.29 0.84 -0.57
CA PHE A 1 -3.51 0.13 -0.14
C PHE A 1 -4.33 -0.21 -1.38
N VAL A 2 -5.02 0.73 -2.02
CA VAL A 2 -5.86 0.47 -3.22
C VAL A 2 -5.14 -0.35 -4.29
N LEU A 3 -4.05 0.16 -4.86
CA LEU A 3 -3.34 -0.52 -5.94
C LEU A 3 -2.84 -1.94 -5.58
N HIS A 4 -2.52 -2.20 -4.31
CA HIS A 4 -1.98 -3.50 -3.89
C HIS A 4 -3.06 -4.43 -3.35
N ASP A 5 -3.78 -3.99 -2.32
CA ASP A 5 -4.77 -4.81 -1.60
C ASP A 5 -6.11 -4.93 -2.36
N ILE A 6 -6.43 -4.00 -3.27
CA ILE A 6 -7.68 -4.01 -4.04
C ILE A 6 -7.42 -4.41 -5.48
N GLU A 7 -6.48 -3.73 -6.16
CA GLU A 7 -6.16 -3.99 -7.57
C GLU A 7 -5.17 -5.14 -7.77
N GLY A 8 -4.57 -5.66 -6.69
CA GLY A 8 -3.69 -6.84 -6.74
C GLY A 8 -2.28 -6.59 -7.30
N LEU A 9 -1.86 -5.34 -7.50
CA LEU A 9 -0.53 -5.02 -8.02
C LEU A 9 0.57 -5.29 -6.99
N ASP A 10 1.66 -5.89 -7.44
CA ASP A 10 2.84 -6.08 -6.60
C ASP A 10 3.47 -4.74 -6.21
N HIS A 11 4.10 -4.69 -5.03
CA HIS A 11 4.74 -3.47 -4.54
C HIS A 11 5.80 -2.90 -5.51
N LYS A 12 6.47 -3.78 -6.26
CA LYS A 12 7.44 -3.40 -7.30
C LYS A 12 6.75 -2.71 -8.47
N GLU A 13 5.58 -3.20 -8.89
CA GLU A 13 4.77 -2.61 -9.97
C GLU A 13 4.19 -1.27 -9.54
N VAL A 14 3.70 -1.18 -8.30
CA VAL A 14 3.23 0.09 -7.71
C VAL A 14 4.37 1.11 -7.64
N GLY A 15 5.57 0.69 -7.24
CA GLY A 15 6.76 1.54 -7.22
C GLY A 15 7.10 2.10 -8.60
N LYS A 16 7.12 1.23 -9.62
CA LYS A 16 7.35 1.62 -11.01
C LYS A 16 6.25 2.57 -11.54
N LEU A 17 4.99 2.26 -11.27
CA LEU A 17 3.83 3.04 -11.73
C LEU A 17 3.81 4.45 -11.14
N LEU A 18 4.13 4.58 -9.85
CA LEU A 18 4.05 5.85 -9.12
C LEU A 18 5.39 6.61 -9.01
N GLY A 19 6.49 6.03 -9.51
CA GLY A 19 7.82 6.62 -9.38
C GLY A 19 8.33 6.66 -7.93
N ILE A 20 7.93 5.70 -7.09
CA ILE A 20 8.33 5.61 -5.68
C ILE A 20 9.16 4.35 -5.42
N ALA A 21 9.94 4.35 -4.34
CA ALA A 21 10.62 3.14 -3.90
C ALA A 21 9.61 2.06 -3.48
N GLU A 22 9.92 0.78 -3.77
CA GLU A 22 9.09 -0.36 -3.38
C GLU A 22 8.80 -0.39 -1.87
N GLY A 23 9.80 -0.06 -1.04
CA GLY A 23 9.65 0.06 0.42
C GLY A 23 8.65 1.14 0.85
N THR A 24 8.50 2.21 0.07
CA THR A 24 7.46 3.24 0.30
C THR A 24 6.07 2.63 0.09
N SER A 25 5.87 1.83 -0.96
CA SER A 25 4.60 1.13 -1.18
C SER A 25 4.25 0.18 -0.02
N LYS A 26 5.22 -0.61 0.46
CA LYS A 26 5.07 -1.52 1.62
C LYS A 26 4.67 -0.77 2.89
N SER A 27 5.40 0.29 3.24
CA SER A 27 5.15 1.07 4.45
C SER A 27 3.79 1.80 4.41
N GLN A 28 3.36 2.27 3.24
CA GLN A 28 2.05 2.90 3.07
C GLN A 28 0.90 1.91 3.24
N VAL A 29 1.02 0.68 2.69
CA VAL A 29 0.03 -0.39 2.94
C VAL A 29 -0.08 -0.72 4.42
N PHE A 30 1.06 -0.88 5.11
CA PHE A 30 1.07 -1.15 6.56
C PHE A 30 0.35 -0.05 7.36
N LYS A 31 0.68 1.22 7.10
CA LYS A 31 0.05 2.39 7.75
C LYS A 31 -1.46 2.45 7.47
N ALA A 32 -1.86 2.22 6.23
CA ALA A 32 -3.28 2.23 5.84
C ALA A 32 -4.08 1.14 6.56
N ARG A 33 -3.56 -0.09 6.64
CA ARG A 33 -4.21 -1.18 7.39
C ARG A 33 -4.30 -0.88 8.88
N ALA A 34 -3.27 -0.27 9.47
CA ALA A 34 -3.30 0.14 10.88
C ALA A 34 -4.39 1.20 11.13
N LYS A 35 -4.50 2.21 10.26
CA LYS A 35 -5.55 3.23 10.33
C LYS A 35 -6.94 2.62 10.19
N LEU A 36 -7.15 1.72 9.23
CA LEU A 36 -8.43 1.03 9.04
C LEU A 36 -8.84 0.24 10.28
N ARG A 37 -7.91 -0.52 10.87
CA ARG A 37 -8.16 -1.25 12.12
C ARG A 37 -8.51 -0.31 13.29
N ALA A 38 -7.91 0.87 13.36
CA ALA A 38 -8.22 1.84 14.40
C ALA A 38 -9.62 2.48 14.22
N MET A 39 -10.09 2.60 12.98
CA MET A 39 -11.43 3.15 12.68
C MET A 39 -12.57 2.14 12.92
N LEU A 40 -12.27 0.84 12.90
CA LEU A 40 -13.23 -0.24 13.14
C LEU A 40 -13.29 -0.69 14.62
N ARG A 41 -12.62 0.04 15.50
CA ARG A 41 -12.67 -0.17 16.95
C ARG A 41 -13.69 0.76 17.61
#